data_AF-A0A7J3XF89-F1
#
_entry.id   AF-A0A7J3XF89-F1
#
_cell.length_a   1.000
_cell.length_b   1.000
_cell.length_c   1.000
_cell.angle_alpha   90.00
_cell.angle_beta   90.00
_cell.angle_gamma   90.00
#
_symmetry.space_group_name_H-M   'P 1'
#
loop_
_entity.id
_entity.type
_entity.pdbx_description
1 polymer ?
#
loop_
_entity_poly.entity_id
_entity_poly.type
_entity_poly.pdbx_seq_one_letter_code
_entity_poly.pdbx_strand_id
1 'polypeptide(L)'
;MVLLSGRYGRDPVLRRLLQELLKDVEVRPVEPLRGASRSKEAAQGYAALGEGLLGGYFRDLVEHLEVGKACGTAVDYLTHPRAASLRERVLRSYVETVRNPKLWGSGAT
;
A
#
# COMPACT_ATOMS: atom_id res chain seq x y z
N MET A 1 13.83 -2.78 6.13
CA MET A 1 13.43 -3.87 5.21
C MET A 1 12.65 -3.28 4.04
N VAL A 2 12.92 -3.74 2.83
CA VAL A 2 12.18 -3.40 1.60
C VAL A 2 11.52 -4.68 1.07
N LEU A 3 10.22 -4.59 0.82
CA LEU A 3 9.44 -5.68 0.25
C LEU A 3 9.15 -5.41 -1.23
N LEU A 4 9.53 -6.36 -2.09
CA LEU A 4 9.26 -6.32 -3.52
C LEU A 4 7.94 -7.03 -3.82
N SER A 5 6.96 -6.28 -4.32
CA SER A 5 5.65 -6.82 -4.72
C SER A 5 5.39 -6.63 -6.21
N GLY A 6 4.39 -7.34 -6.73
CA GLY A 6 3.95 -7.22 -8.12
C GLY A 6 4.84 -7.95 -9.13
N ARG A 7 4.67 -7.62 -10.42
CA ARG A 7 5.25 -8.37 -11.56
C ARG A 7 6.77 -8.48 -11.49
N TYR A 8 7.45 -7.40 -11.13
CA TYR A 8 8.91 -7.34 -11.09
C TYR A 8 9.51 -7.77 -9.75
N GLY A 9 8.69 -8.01 -8.72
CA GLY A 9 9.20 -8.44 -7.41
C GLY A 9 9.86 -9.83 -7.42
N ARG A 10 9.59 -10.61 -8.48
CA ARG A 10 10.20 -11.94 -8.71
C ARG A 10 11.34 -11.90 -9.74
N ASP A 11 11.68 -10.72 -10.27
CA ASP A 11 12.78 -10.57 -11.21
C ASP A 11 14.12 -10.67 -10.44
N PRO A 12 14.94 -11.69 -10.73
CA PRO A 12 16.19 -11.92 -9.99
C PRO A 12 17.24 -10.83 -10.27
N VAL A 13 17.23 -10.23 -11.46
CA VAL A 13 18.18 -9.17 -11.83
C VAL A 13 17.84 -7.90 -11.07
N LEU A 14 16.57 -7.50 -11.07
CA LEU A 14 16.13 -6.33 -10.31
C LEU A 14 16.41 -6.50 -8.82
N ARG A 15 16.08 -7.65 -8.25
CA ARG A 15 16.33 -7.93 -6.83
C ARG A 15 17.81 -7.81 -6.49
N ARG A 16 18.69 -8.39 -7.32
CA ARG A 16 20.14 -8.31 -7.11
C ARG A 16 20.64 -6.87 -7.16
N LEU A 17 20.22 -6.09 -8.17
CA LEU A 17 20.61 -4.68 -8.29
C LEU A 17 20.15 -3.87 -7.08
N LEU A 18 18.94 -4.09 -6.59
CA LEU A 18 18.42 -3.41 -5.39
C LEU A 18 19.19 -3.80 -4.13
N GLN A 19 19.59 -5.07 -3.99
CA GLN A 19 20.42 -5.52 -2.86
C GLN A 19 21.83 -4.92 -2.91
N GLU A 20 22.42 -4.78 -4.09
CA GLU A 20 23.72 -4.14 -4.28
C GLU A 20 23.69 -2.63 -4.00
N LEU A 21 22.59 -1.96 -4.36
CA LEU A 21 22.36 -0.54 -4.09
C LEU A 21 22.03 -0.25 -2.63
N LEU A 22 21.22 -1.11 -2.00
CA LEU A 22 20.72 -0.95 -0.65
C LEU A 22 21.41 -1.93 0.30
N LYS A 23 22.75 -1.88 0.36
CA LYS A 23 23.58 -2.90 1.05
C LYS A 23 23.18 -3.16 2.50
N ASP A 24 22.74 -2.13 3.20
CA ASP A 24 22.37 -2.19 4.63
C ASP A 24 20.86 -2.45 4.84
N VAL A 25 20.10 -2.66 3.76
CA VAL A 25 18.66 -2.87 3.82
C VAL A 25 18.31 -4.22 3.23
N GLU A 26 17.70 -5.06 4.06
CA GLU A 26 17.17 -6.33 3.60
C GLU A 26 16.08 -6.13 2.52
N VAL A 27 16.30 -6.73 1.34
CA VAL A 27 15.36 -6.73 0.22
C VAL A 27 14.81 -8.15 0.01
N ARG A 28 13.49 -8.33 0.17
CA ARG A 28 12.79 -9.61 -0.01
C ARG A 28 11.56 -9.47 -0.89
N PRO A 29 11.19 -10.50 -1.68
CA PRO A 29 9.89 -10.54 -2.32
C PRO A 29 8.78 -10.72 -1.27
N VAL A 30 7.59 -10.19 -1.57
CA VAL A 30 6.38 -10.51 -0.79
C VAL A 30 5.96 -11.95 -1.09
N GLU A 31 5.74 -12.73 -0.04
CA GLU A 31 5.17 -14.06 -0.15
C GLU A 31 3.63 -13.98 -0.12
N PRO A 32 2.94 -14.81 -0.93
CA PRO A 32 1.49 -14.90 -0.84
C PRO A 32 1.07 -15.51 0.50
N LEU A 33 -0.14 -15.17 0.95
CA LEU A 33 -0.78 -15.81 2.10
C LEU A 33 -0.84 -17.33 1.90
N ARG A 34 -0.69 -18.07 2.99
CA ARG A 34 -0.75 -19.54 2.97
C ARG A 34 -2.07 -20.01 2.33
N GLY A 35 -1.96 -20.89 1.34
CA GLY A 35 -3.11 -21.42 0.60
C GLY A 35 -3.57 -20.55 -0.58
N ALA A 36 -3.03 -19.35 -0.76
CA ALA A 36 -3.37 -18.46 -1.86
C ALA A 36 -2.60 -18.83 -3.14
N SER A 37 -3.08 -19.86 -3.85
CA SER A 37 -2.44 -20.39 -5.07
C SER A 37 -2.89 -19.70 -6.37
N ARG A 38 -4.08 -19.07 -6.36
CA ARG A 38 -4.71 -18.49 -7.57
C ARG A 38 -4.94 -16.98 -7.49
N SER A 39 -5.09 -16.44 -6.29
CA SER A 39 -5.39 -15.02 -6.06
C SER A 39 -4.12 -14.17 -6.16
N LYS A 40 -4.22 -13.02 -6.82
CA LYS A 40 -3.17 -12.00 -6.82
C LYS A 40 -2.91 -11.50 -5.40
N GLU A 41 -1.67 -11.12 -5.08
CA GLU A 41 -1.26 -10.65 -3.76
C GLU A 41 -2.09 -9.43 -3.30
N ALA A 42 -2.43 -8.51 -4.22
CA ALA A 42 -3.30 -7.38 -3.90
C ALA A 42 -4.70 -7.80 -3.43
N ALA A 43 -5.30 -8.82 -4.06
CA ALA A 43 -6.60 -9.34 -3.67
C ALA A 43 -6.55 -10.01 -2.29
N GLN A 44 -5.44 -10.67 -1.97
CA GLN A 44 -5.20 -11.26 -0.66
C GLN A 44 -5.12 -10.16 0.42
N GLY A 45 -4.43 -9.05 0.13
CA GLY A 45 -4.38 -7.88 1.02
C GLY A 45 -5.76 -7.30 1.30
N TYR A 46 -6.62 -7.15 0.29
CA TYR A 46 -8.00 -6.70 0.50
C TYR A 46 -8.83 -7.67 1.35
N ALA A 47 -8.65 -8.99 1.16
CA ALA A 47 -9.32 -9.97 2.00
C ALA A 47 -8.87 -9.87 3.46
N ALA A 48 -7.57 -9.73 3.71
CA ALA A 48 -7.02 -9.54 5.05
C ALA A 48 -7.52 -8.23 5.71
N LEU A 49 -7.57 -7.13 4.95
CA LEU A 49 -8.13 -5.86 5.43
C LEU A 49 -9.61 -5.99 5.80
N GLY A 50 -10.42 -6.56 4.90
CA GLY A 50 -11.85 -6.72 5.14
C GLY A 50 -12.15 -7.61 6.35
N GLU A 51 -11.40 -8.70 6.49
CA GLU A 51 -11.50 -9.62 7.63
C GLU A 51 -11.06 -8.96 8.95
N GLY A 52 -9.93 -8.24 8.95
CA GLY A 52 -9.43 -7.54 10.13
C GLY A 52 -10.34 -6.39 10.57
N LEU A 53 -10.97 -5.67 9.63
CA LEU A 53 -11.96 -4.62 9.93
C LEU A 53 -13.22 -5.16 10.62
N LEU A 54 -13.54 -6.45 10.43
CA LEU A 54 -14.64 -7.14 11.11
C LEU A 54 -14.20 -7.81 12.43
N GLY A 55 -12.98 -7.54 12.89
CA GLY A 55 -12.44 -8.04 14.16
C GLY A 55 -11.88 -9.45 14.10
N GLY A 56 -11.56 -9.96 12.91
CA GLY A 56 -11.02 -11.31 12.72
C GLY A 56 -9.52 -11.45 13.02
N TYR A 57 -8.89 -12.48 12.44
CA TYR A 57 -7.49 -12.84 12.61
C TYR A 57 -6.53 -11.68 12.33
N PHE A 58 -6.80 -10.84 11.33
CA PHE A 58 -5.93 -9.72 10.97
C PHE A 58 -6.24 -8.41 11.72
N ARG A 59 -7.14 -8.42 12.71
CA ARG A 59 -7.56 -7.21 13.45
C ARG A 59 -6.38 -6.42 13.97
N ASP A 60 -5.51 -7.06 14.73
CA ASP A 60 -4.39 -6.37 15.41
C ASP A 60 -3.43 -5.74 14.38
N LEU A 61 -3.27 -6.35 13.20
CA LEU A 61 -2.52 -5.77 12.09
C LEU A 61 -3.22 -4.54 11.50
N VAL A 62 -4.53 -4.62 11.25
CA VAL A 62 -5.31 -3.49 10.70
C VAL A 62 -5.33 -2.30 11.66
N GLU A 63 -5.44 -2.56 12.96
CA GLU A 63 -5.35 -1.56 14.01
C GLU A 63 -3.95 -0.92 14.07
N HIS A 64 -2.90 -1.75 14.02
CA HIS A 64 -1.52 -1.27 14.00
C HIS A 64 -1.20 -0.40 12.77
N LEU A 65 -1.79 -0.72 11.61
CA LEU A 65 -1.66 0.08 10.40
C LEU A 65 -2.46 1.39 10.44
N GLU A 66 -3.31 1.58 11.46
CA GLU A 66 -4.18 2.73 11.63
C GLU A 66 -5.02 3.07 10.38
N VAL A 67 -5.50 2.04 9.66
CA VAL A 67 -6.23 2.20 8.38
C VAL A 67 -7.44 3.15 8.54
N GLY A 68 -8.11 3.10 9.68
CA GLY A 68 -9.22 3.99 10.00
C GLY A 68 -8.83 5.47 10.17
N LYS A 69 -7.56 5.78 10.42
CA LYS A 69 -7.04 7.14 10.58
C LYS A 69 -6.32 7.65 9.31
N ALA A 70 -6.17 6.82 8.29
CA ALA A 70 -5.52 7.21 7.05
C ALA A 70 -6.27 8.39 6.37
N CYS A 71 -5.49 9.35 5.89
CA CYS A 71 -5.96 10.56 5.21
C CYS A 71 -5.27 10.69 3.85
N GLY A 72 -5.92 11.42 2.94
CA GLY A 72 -5.39 11.68 1.61
C GLY A 72 -5.52 10.50 0.66
N THR A 73 -4.53 10.32 -0.21
CA THR A 73 -4.56 9.34 -1.30
C THR A 73 -3.30 8.49 -1.37
N ALA A 74 -3.39 7.35 -2.06
CA ALA A 74 -2.27 6.44 -2.28
C ALA A 74 -1.07 7.06 -3.05
N VAL A 75 -1.24 8.25 -3.64
CA VAL A 75 -0.19 8.92 -4.42
C VAL A 75 0.40 10.15 -3.75
N ASP A 76 -0.02 10.49 -2.53
CA ASP A 76 0.41 11.72 -1.85
C ASP A 76 1.91 11.79 -1.62
N TYR A 77 2.54 10.64 -1.36
CA TYR A 77 3.97 10.52 -1.13
C TYR A 77 4.82 10.33 -2.41
N LEU A 78 4.22 10.44 -3.60
CA LEU A 78 5.01 10.47 -4.84
C LEU A 78 5.73 11.81 -4.95
N THR A 79 7.03 11.87 -4.66
CA THR A 79 7.81 13.12 -4.62
C THR A 79 8.35 13.57 -5.98
N HIS A 80 8.34 12.70 -6.99
CA HIS A 80 8.89 13.02 -8.30
C HIS A 80 8.11 14.19 -8.97
N PRO A 81 8.78 15.19 -9.58
CA PRO A 81 8.10 16.35 -10.18
C PRO A 81 7.02 15.97 -11.20
N ARG A 82 7.31 14.97 -12.04
CA ARG A 82 6.34 14.44 -13.04
C ARG A 82 5.08 13.81 -12.44
N ALA A 83 5.06 13.54 -11.14
CA ALA A 83 3.87 12.98 -10.46
C ALA A 83 2.88 14.07 -10.02
N ALA A 84 3.20 15.37 -10.14
CA ALA A 84 2.34 16.46 -9.67
C ALA A 84 0.92 16.38 -10.26
N SER A 85 0.81 16.26 -11.58
CA SER A 85 -0.49 16.16 -12.27
C SER A 85 -1.25 14.88 -11.92
N LEU A 86 -0.55 13.79 -11.59
CA LEU A 86 -1.17 12.55 -11.13
C LEU A 86 -1.78 12.75 -9.73
N ARG A 87 -1.04 13.36 -8.80
CA ARG A 87 -1.53 13.65 -7.44
C ARG A 87 -2.80 14.49 -7.49
N GLU A 88 -2.80 15.57 -8.28
CA GLU A 88 -3.98 16.43 -8.45
C GLU A 88 -5.19 15.69 -9.01
N ARG A 89 -4.99 14.88 -10.06
CA ARG A 89 -6.08 14.11 -10.68
C ARG A 89 -6.68 13.08 -9.72
N VAL A 90 -5.84 12.37 -8.97
CA VAL A 90 -6.29 11.35 -8.02
C VAL A 90 -6.99 12.00 -6.84
N LEU A 91 -6.45 13.09 -6.28
CA LEU A 91 -7.09 13.85 -5.21
C LEU A 91 -8.45 14.38 -5.63
N ARG A 92 -8.56 14.96 -6.83
CA ARG A 92 -9.84 15.43 -7.37
C ARG A 92 -10.86 14.29 -7.46
N SER A 93 -10.46 13.17 -8.07
CA SER A 93 -11.33 11.99 -8.21
C SER A 93 -11.77 11.45 -6.85
N TYR A 94 -10.87 11.46 -5.85
CA TYR A 94 -11.18 11.04 -4.49
C TYR A 94 -12.27 11.91 -3.86
N VAL A 95 -12.12 13.24 -3.94
CA VAL A 95 -13.10 14.20 -3.39
C VAL A 95 -14.45 14.10 -4.10
N GLU A 96 -14.45 13.91 -5.42
CA GLU A 96 -15.69 13.86 -6.22
C GLU A 96 -16.48 12.56 -6.04
N THR A 97 -15.83 11.44 -5.72
CA THR A 97 -16.47 10.11 -5.74
C THR A 97 -16.69 9.49 -4.36
N VAL A 98 -15.95 9.92 -3.34
CA VAL A 98 -16.06 9.36 -1.99
C VAL A 98 -16.97 10.20 -1.13
N ARG A 99 -17.95 9.56 -0.48
CA ARG A 99 -18.98 10.23 0.32
C ARG A 99 -18.43 11.13 1.43
N ASN A 100 -17.41 10.67 2.15
CA ASN A 100 -16.78 11.38 3.26
C ASN A 100 -15.25 11.34 3.10
N PRO A 101 -14.66 12.18 2.22
CA PRO A 101 -13.23 12.16 1.97
C PRO A 101 -12.47 12.67 3.20
N LYS A 102 -11.44 11.94 3.63
CA LYS A 102 -10.54 12.32 4.73
C LYS A 102 -9.33 13.04 4.15
N LEU A 103 -9.30 14.36 4.24
CA LEU A 103 -8.21 15.18 3.71
C LEU A 103 -7.21 15.54 4.83
N TRP A 104 -5.96 15.76 4.47
CA TRP A 104 -4.97 16.30 5.40
C TRP A 104 -5.48 17.60 6.02
N GLY A 105 -5.38 17.74 7.34
CA GLY A 105 -5.80 18.95 8.06
C GLY A 105 -7.32 19.14 8.23
N SER A 106 -8.15 18.21 7.75
CA SER A 106 -9.62 18.26 7.97
C SER A 106 -10.06 17.79 9.37
N GLY A 107 -9.11 17.39 10.22
CA GLY A 107 -9.32 17.07 11.63
C GLY A 107 -8.97 18.24 12.55
N ALA A 108 -9.78 19.31 12.51
CA ALA A 108 -9.83 20.35 13.55
C ALA A 108 -11.20 21.03 13.53
N THR A 109 -12.23 20.30 13.94
CA THR A 109 -13.45 20.81 14.60
C THR A 109 -14.10 19.67 15.35
#